data_AF-A0A2B2C5F9-F1
#
_entry.id   AF-A0A2B2C5F9-F1
#
_cell.length_a   1.000
_cell.length_b   1.000
_cell.length_c   1.000
_cell.angle_alpha   90.00
_cell.angle_beta   90.00
_cell.angle_gamma   90.00
#
_symmetry.space_group_name_H-M   'P 1'
#
loop_
_entity.id
_entity.type
_entity.pdbx_description
1 polymer ?
#
loop_
_entity_poly.entity_id
_entity_poly.type
_entity_poly.pdbx_seq_one_letter_code
_entity_poly.pdbx_strand_id
1 'polypeptide(L)'
;MYAITIEIHYTAASRLVQGGSFPLRGRRPEQVALAFWKEIRKQMSQHAQLEQILVNGDQDITELVAEMEREELRNIDANWSLLF
;
A
#
# COMPACT_ATOMS: atom_id res chain seq x y z
N MET A 1 -6.69 1.41 22.02
CA MET A 1 -5.86 1.52 20.79
C MET A 1 -6.56 0.73 19.70
N TYR A 2 -6.90 1.36 18.58
CA TYR A 2 -7.48 0.64 17.43
C TYR A 2 -6.34 0.12 16.56
N ALA A 3 -6.23 -1.20 16.43
CA ALA A 3 -5.34 -1.83 15.48
C ALA A 3 -6.19 -2.35 14.32
N ILE A 4 -5.63 -2.26 13.11
CA ILE A 4 -6.22 -2.86 11.91
C ILE A 4 -5.34 -3.99 11.45
N THR A 5 -5.94 -5.01 10.87
CA THR A 5 -5.20 -6.06 10.18
C THR A 5 -5.21 -5.72 8.70
N ILE A 6 -4.05 -5.70 8.08
CA ILE A 6 -3.89 -5.48 6.65
C ILE A 6 -3.34 -6.77 6.06
N GLU A 7 -3.98 -7.25 5.00
CA GLU A 7 -3.58 -8.45 4.29
C GLU A 7 -3.36 -8.09 2.82
N ILE A 8 -2.13 -8.32 2.34
CA ILE A 8 -1.73 -7.99 0.98
C ILE A 8 -1.44 -9.28 0.23
N HIS A 9 -2.17 -9.47 -0.86
CA HIS A 9 -1.99 -10.55 -1.82
C HIS A 9 -1.21 -10.00 -3.00
N TYR A 10 -0.07 -10.61 -3.31
CA TYR A 10 0.80 -10.15 -4.40
C TYR A 10 1.54 -11.31 -5.06
N THR A 11 1.94 -11.08 -6.31
CA THR A 11 2.69 -12.05 -7.12
C THR A 11 4.09 -11.49 -7.39
N ALA A 12 5.13 -12.22 -6.99
CA ALA A 12 6.52 -11.88 -7.30
C ALA A 12 7.19 -13.01 -8.12
N ALA A 13 7.66 -14.07 -7.45
CA ALA A 13 8.04 -15.34 -8.08
C ALA A 13 6.95 -16.42 -7.92
N SER A 14 6.07 -16.22 -6.94
CA SER A 14 4.95 -17.08 -6.58
C SER A 14 3.85 -16.20 -6.01
N ARG A 15 2.62 -16.70 -5.94
CA ARG A 15 1.54 -16.00 -5.26
C ARG A 15 1.79 -16.03 -3.75
N LEU A 16 1.93 -14.86 -3.15
CA LEU A 16 2.26 -14.68 -1.74
C LEU A 16 1.16 -13.86 -1.07
N VAL A 17 0.94 -14.16 0.21
CA VAL A 17 0.02 -13.43 1.07
C VAL A 17 0.81 -12.97 2.29
N GLN A 18 0.77 -11.68 2.57
CA GLN A 18 1.48 -11.10 3.70
C GLN A 18 0.51 -10.23 4.51
N GLY A 19 0.31 -10.65 5.76
CA GLY A 19 -0.57 -9.98 6.70
C GLY A 19 0.20 -9.34 7.84
N GLY A 20 -0.30 -8.21 8.35
CA GLY A 20 0.23 -7.55 9.54
C GLY A 20 -0.84 -6.78 10.28
N SER A 21 -0.76 -6.77 11.61
CA SER A 21 -1.60 -5.92 12.45
C SER A 21 -0.88 -4.61 12.78
N PHE A 22 -1.47 -3.50 12.38
CA PHE A 22 -0.88 -2.18 12.52
C PHE A 22 -1.76 -1.28 13.40
N PRO A 23 -1.17 -0.55 14.37
CA PRO A 23 -1.92 0.40 15.15
C PRO A 23 -2.30 1.62 14.31
N LEU A 24 -3.59 1.99 14.32
CA LEU A 24 -4.13 3.16 13.65
C LEU A 24 -3.81 4.41 14.49
N ARG A 25 -2.53 4.84 14.49
CA ARG A 25 -2.03 6.00 15.26
C ARG A 25 -2.44 7.34 14.62
N GLY A 26 -3.73 7.53 14.36
CA GLY A 26 -4.26 8.70 13.65
C GLY A 26 -3.99 8.72 12.14
N ARG A 27 -3.47 7.62 11.58
CA ARG A 27 -3.32 7.44 10.13
C ARG A 27 -4.55 6.75 9.55
N ARG A 28 -4.85 6.99 8.28
CA ARG A 28 -5.92 6.26 7.59
C ARG A 28 -5.48 4.82 7.25
N PRO A 29 -6.40 3.84 7.24
CA PRO A 29 -6.08 2.47 6.86
C PRO A 29 -5.40 2.38 5.49
N GLU A 30 -5.83 3.19 4.52
CA GLU A 30 -5.26 3.20 3.16
C GLU A 30 -3.79 3.64 3.15
N GLN A 31 -3.43 4.62 4.00
CA GLN A 31 -2.05 5.10 4.10
C GLN A 31 -1.13 4.04 4.73
N VAL A 32 -1.63 3.31 5.72
CA VAL A 32 -0.88 2.23 6.36
C VAL A 32 -0.69 1.07 5.38
N ALA A 33 -1.74 0.74 4.61
CA ALA A 33 -1.68 -0.28 3.58
C ALA A 33 -0.71 0.08 2.45
N LEU A 34 -0.73 1.33 1.97
CA LEU A 34 0.21 1.82 0.97
C LEU A 34 1.66 1.76 1.49
N ALA A 35 1.90 2.17 2.73
CA ALA A 35 3.23 2.09 3.33
C ALA A 35 3.71 0.64 3.44
N PHE A 36 2.84 -0.28 3.83
CA PHE A 36 3.14 -1.70 3.90
C PHE A 36 3.43 -2.29 2.51
N TRP A 37 2.64 -1.93 1.50
CA TRP A 37 2.87 -2.34 0.11
C TRP A 37 4.22 -1.83 -0.43
N LYS A 38 4.55 -0.56 -0.18
CA LYS A 38 5.86 0.02 -0.56
C LYS A 38 7.03 -0.72 0.10
N GLU A 39 6.87 -1.14 1.35
CA GLU A 39 7.88 -1.92 2.07
C GLU A 39 8.06 -3.31 1.44
N ILE A 40 6.96 -4.00 1.13
CA ILE A 40 7.00 -5.31 0.43
C ILE A 40 7.70 -5.18 -0.93
N ARG A 41 7.33 -4.19 -1.75
CA ARG A 41 7.99 -3.93 -3.06
C ARG A 41 9.48 -3.67 -2.91
N LYS A 42 9.90 -3.00 -1.83
CA LYS A 42 11.31 -2.73 -1.54
C LYS A 42 12.07 -4.00 -1.15
N GLN A 43 11.43 -4.95 -0.46
CA GLN A 43 12.05 -6.20 -0.01
C GLN A 43 12.06 -7.30 -1.09
N MET A 44 10.97 -7.47 -1.85
CA MET A 44 10.78 -8.60 -2.78
C MET A 44 11.33 -8.36 -4.21
N SER A 45 12.00 -7.23 -4.45
CA SER A 45 12.38 -6.69 -5.77
C SER A 45 11.22 -6.04 -6.53
N GLN A 46 11.54 -5.08 -7.41
CA GLN A 46 10.57 -4.18 -8.09
C GLN A 46 9.49 -4.88 -8.94
N HIS A 47 9.57 -6.21 -9.10
CA HIS A 47 8.70 -7.01 -9.95
C HIS A 47 7.45 -7.55 -9.22
N ALA A 48 7.27 -7.23 -7.92
CA ALA A 48 6.07 -7.61 -7.19
C ALA A 48 4.83 -6.89 -7.75
N GLN A 49 3.85 -7.66 -8.22
CA GLN A 49 2.54 -7.18 -8.69
C GLN A 49 1.50 -7.32 -7.59
N LEU A 50 0.82 -6.21 -7.27
CA LEU A 50 -0.27 -6.20 -6.33
C LEU A 50 -1.49 -6.91 -6.93
N GLU A 51 -2.09 -7.84 -6.20
CA GLU A 51 -3.37 -8.44 -6.59
C GLU A 51 -4.51 -7.89 -5.76
N GLN A 52 -4.38 -7.87 -4.44
CA GLN A 52 -5.48 -7.51 -3.54
C GLN A 52 -4.96 -6.99 -2.20
N ILE A 53 -5.69 -6.03 -1.60
CA ILE A 53 -5.43 -5.51 -0.26
C ILE A 53 -6.73 -5.54 0.53
N LEU A 54 -6.77 -6.37 1.56
CA LEU A 54 -7.87 -6.47 2.50
C LEU A 54 -7.52 -5.81 3.83
N VAL A 55 -8.44 -5.01 4.35
CA VAL A 55 -8.40 -4.44 5.70
C VAL A 55 -9.44 -5.12 6.56
N ASN A 56 -9.00 -5.58 7.73
CA ASN A 56 -9.80 -6.33 8.70
C ASN A 56 -10.52 -7.56 8.11
N GLY A 57 -10.02 -8.09 6.98
CA GLY A 57 -10.56 -9.27 6.31
C GLY A 57 -11.85 -9.09 5.52
N ASP A 58 -12.45 -7.89 5.54
CA ASP A 58 -13.75 -7.62 4.89
C ASP A 58 -13.66 -6.46 3.88
N GLN A 59 -12.80 -5.48 4.13
CA GLN A 59 -12.75 -4.27 3.33
C GLN A 59 -11.62 -4.31 2.30
N ASP A 60 -11.97 -4.46 1.01
CA ASP A 60 -11.00 -4.27 -0.07
C ASP A 60 -10.71 -2.79 -0.28
N ILE A 61 -9.43 -2.44 -0.31
CA ILE A 61 -8.95 -1.07 -0.55
C ILE A 61 -7.91 -1.03 -1.69
N THR A 62 -7.90 -2.05 -2.54
CA THR A 62 -6.89 -2.22 -3.59
C THR A 62 -6.87 -1.01 -4.52
N GLU A 63 -8.05 -0.58 -4.98
CA GLU A 63 -8.18 0.59 -5.85
C GLU A 63 -7.81 1.89 -5.14
N LEU A 64 -8.20 2.06 -3.87
CA LEU A 64 -7.87 3.26 -3.07
C LEU A 64 -6.36 3.42 -2.90
N VAL A 65 -5.65 2.33 -2.61
CA VAL A 65 -4.19 2.33 -2.46
C VAL A 65 -3.52 2.61 -3.81
N ALA A 66 -4.03 2.04 -4.90
CA ALA A 66 -3.50 2.28 -6.24
C ALA A 66 -3.73 3.72 -6.72
N GLU A 67 -4.87 4.33 -6.40
CA GLU A 67 -5.16 5.73 -6.69
C GLU A 67 -4.27 6.65 -5.86
N MET A 68 -4.12 6.38 -4.56
CA MET A 68 -3.23 7.14 -3.67
C MET A 68 -1.77 7.08 -4.14
N GLU A 69 -1.28 5.93 -4.63
CA GLU A 69 0.07 5.83 -5.21
C GLU A 69 0.23 6.73 -6.45
N ARG A 70 -0.78 6.77 -7.33
CA ARG A 70 -0.77 7.65 -8.52
C ARG A 70 -0.83 9.12 -8.14
N GLU A 71 -1.65 9.48 -7.14
CA GLU A 71 -1.77 10.86 -6.66
C GLU A 71 -0.46 11.35 -6.05
N GLU A 72 0.22 10.52 -5.25
CA GLU A 72 1.54 10.82 -4.70
C GLU A 72 2.58 11.08 -5.81
N LEU A 73 2.61 10.22 -6.85
CA LEU A 73 3.51 10.40 -7.99
C LEU A 73 3.21 11.69 -8.77
N ARG A 74 1.94 12.00 -8.98
CA ARG A 74 1.51 13.22 -9.66
C ARG A 74 1.85 14.48 -8.86
N ASN A 75 1.71 14.43 -7.54
CA ASN A 75 2.06 15.55 -6.67
C ASN A 75 3.57 15.79 -6.63
N ILE A 76 4.37 14.71 -6.64
CA ILE A 76 5.83 14.81 -6.77
C ILE A 76 6.21 15.47 -8.10
N ASP A 77 5.68 15.00 -9.23
CA ASP A 77 5.94 15.57 -10.57
C ASP A 77 5.58 17.06 -10.67
N ALA A 78 4.40 17.44 -10.14
CA ALA A 78 3.97 18.83 -10.10
C ALA A 78 4.88 19.72 -9.24
N ASN A 79 5.35 19.20 -8.10
CA ASN A 79 6.25 19.94 -7.22
C ASN A 79 7.64 20.13 -7.84
N TRP A 80 8.18 19.11 -8.54
CA TRP A 80 9.44 19.25 -9.28
C TRP A 80 9.34 20.25 -10.42
N SER A 81 8.20 20.31 -11.11
CA SER A 81 7.95 21.27 -12.19
C SER A 81 7.88 22.74 -11.73
N LEU A 82 7.71 23.00 -10.43
CA LEU A 82 7.68 24.36 -9.85
C LEU A 82 9.05 24.84 -9.35
N LEU A 83 10.05 23.96 -9.33
CA LEU A 83 11.40 24.24 -8.82
C LEU A 83 12.42 24.59 -9.92
N PHE A 84 12.03 24.51 -11.19
CA PHE A 84 12.83 24.88 -12.37
C PHE A 84 12.12 25.98 -13.17
#